data_AF-A0A7X6PPW0-F1
#
_entry.id   AF-A0A7X6PPW0-F1
#
_cell.length_a   1.000
_cell.length_b   1.000
_cell.length_c   1.000
_cell.angle_alpha   90.00
_cell.angle_beta   90.00
_cell.angle_gamma   90.00
#
_symmetry.space_group_name_H-M   'P 1'
#
loop_
_entity.id
_entity.type
_entity.pdbx_description
1 polymer ?
#
loop_
_entity_poly.entity_id
_entity_poly.type
_entity_poly.pdbx_seq_one_letter_code
_entity_poly.pdbx_strand_id
1 'polypeptide(L)'
;MWELGLSYGEGGVGCAITGAAGVQLMGSFPTLTRAVDVAARATDGAPQRVVLVHPADLPVSQLGKVVGDLALAGVTDDDVQLLTDVEVLHRLTGHRVLLIDADRDLLTVHPGRSERFDADRVAALVAKHPWETTVALTGHPENRDRYHVAVRDHGPMIVERAALAALALQVPATTALSSTPRTAGALRRRPVAPWVLAAIPVIALILLILLL
;
A
#
# COMPACT_ATOMS: atom_id res chain seq x y z
N MET A 1 6.00 -15.57 15.12
CA MET A 1 5.67 -15.23 13.72
C MET A 1 4.79 -14.00 13.78
N TRP A 2 5.19 -12.92 13.12
CA TRP A 2 4.58 -11.61 13.26
C TRP A 2 4.39 -10.97 11.89
N GLU A 3 3.44 -10.05 11.78
CA GLU A 3 3.13 -9.30 10.57
C GLU A 3 3.30 -7.80 10.83
N LEU A 4 3.67 -7.05 9.81
CA LEU A 4 3.88 -5.62 9.86
C LEU A 4 2.80 -4.90 9.05
N GLY A 5 2.03 -4.05 9.71
CA GLY A 5 1.08 -3.15 9.07
C GLY A 5 1.65 -1.75 9.01
N LEU A 6 1.64 -1.14 7.83
CA LEU A 6 2.05 0.23 7.59
C LEU A 6 0.92 0.99 6.89
N SER A 7 0.66 2.24 7.30
CA SER A 7 -0.26 3.13 6.63
C SER A 7 0.43 4.44 6.30
N TYR A 8 0.75 4.61 5.03
CA TYR A 8 1.42 5.79 4.49
C TYR A 8 0.41 6.91 4.21
N GLY A 9 0.78 8.16 4.52
CA GLY A 9 0.02 9.36 4.19
C GLY A 9 0.86 10.63 4.36
N GLU A 10 0.26 11.79 4.12
CA GLU A 10 0.94 13.09 4.16
C GLU A 10 1.50 13.43 5.56
N GLY A 11 0.82 13.00 6.62
CA GLY A 11 1.26 13.14 8.02
C GLY A 11 2.28 12.11 8.52
N GLY A 12 2.80 11.25 7.63
CA GLY A 12 3.75 10.20 7.97
C GLY A 12 3.16 8.80 7.87
N VAL A 13 3.65 7.91 8.73
CA VAL A 13 3.43 6.46 8.64
C VAL A 13 2.84 5.93 9.94
N GLY A 14 1.58 5.49 9.89
CA GLY A 14 1.00 4.67 10.95
C GLY A 14 1.62 3.27 10.92
N CYS A 15 1.91 2.71 12.08
CA CYS A 15 2.52 1.40 12.21
C CYS A 15 1.79 0.55 13.25
N ALA A 16 1.59 -0.71 12.90
CA ALA A 16 1.05 -1.74 13.76
C ALA A 16 1.78 -3.06 13.49
N ILE A 17 1.82 -3.93 14.48
CA ILE A 17 2.38 -5.27 14.37
C ILE A 17 1.38 -6.30 14.90
N THR A 18 1.48 -7.55 14.46
CA THR A 18 0.84 -8.66 15.18
C THR A 18 1.82 -9.27 16.18
N GLY A 19 1.34 -9.52 17.39
CA GLY A 19 2.07 -10.21 18.45
C GLY A 19 1.27 -11.40 18.98
N ALA A 20 1.84 -12.10 19.97
CA ALA A 20 1.19 -13.26 20.59
C ALA A 20 -0.17 -12.95 21.23
N ALA A 21 -0.40 -11.68 21.61
CA ALA A 21 -1.64 -11.20 22.23
C ALA A 21 -2.63 -10.54 21.24
N GLY A 22 -2.33 -10.55 19.93
CA GLY A 22 -3.14 -9.88 18.90
C GLY A 22 -2.42 -8.69 18.25
N VAL A 23 -3.18 -7.76 17.69
CA VAL A 23 -2.63 -6.59 16.99
C VAL A 23 -2.22 -5.49 17.99
N GLN A 24 -0.99 -5.00 17.87
CA GLN A 24 -0.44 -3.92 18.68
C GLN A 24 -0.21 -2.67 17.82
N LEU A 25 -0.74 -1.54 18.26
CA LEU A 25 -0.47 -0.23 17.65
C LEU A 25 0.91 0.26 18.11
N MET A 26 1.80 0.53 17.17
CA MET A 26 3.13 1.11 17.45
C MET A 26 3.09 2.64 17.44
N GLY A 27 2.10 3.23 16.78
CA GLY A 27 1.89 4.68 16.70
C GLY A 27 2.15 5.22 15.29
N SER A 28 2.41 6.52 15.20
CA SER A 28 2.69 7.23 13.96
C SER A 28 4.14 7.71 13.94
N PHE A 29 4.80 7.57 12.79
CA PHE A 29 6.21 7.87 12.60
C PHE A 29 6.41 8.79 11.40
N PRO A 30 7.45 9.65 11.41
CA PRO A 30 7.67 10.59 10.31
C PRO A 30 8.12 9.91 9.01
N THR A 31 8.71 8.71 9.08
CA THR A 31 9.23 7.98 7.90
C THR A 31 8.99 6.48 8.01
N LEU A 32 8.97 5.81 6.84
CA LEU A 32 8.88 4.35 6.76
C LEU A 32 10.04 3.67 7.49
N THR A 33 11.27 4.15 7.30
CA THR A 33 12.46 3.62 7.98
C THR A 33 12.29 3.65 9.50
N ARG A 34 11.80 4.76 10.07
CA ARG A 34 11.57 4.85 11.51
C ARG A 34 10.48 3.90 12.00
N ALA A 35 9.38 3.78 11.24
CA ALA A 35 8.31 2.84 11.56
C ALA A 35 8.80 1.39 11.56
N VAL A 36 9.57 1.00 10.55
CA VAL A 36 10.16 -0.34 10.39
C VAL A 36 11.19 -0.61 11.50
N ASP A 37 12.10 0.33 11.77
CA ASP A 37 13.11 0.20 12.83
C ASP A 37 12.46 -0.04 14.21
N VAL A 38 11.39 0.70 14.51
CA VAL A 38 10.69 0.56 15.80
C VAL A 38 9.93 -0.77 15.87
N ALA A 39 9.28 -1.20 14.79
CA ALA A 39 8.65 -2.51 14.72
C ALA A 39 9.67 -3.63 14.90
N ALA A 40 10.79 -3.60 14.18
CA ALA A 40 11.84 -4.60 14.23
C ALA A 40 12.53 -4.69 15.60
N ARG A 41 12.52 -3.63 16.41
CA ARG A 41 13.00 -3.68 17.81
C ARG A 41 12.00 -4.28 18.79
N ALA A 42 10.72 -4.28 18.43
CA ALA A 42 9.65 -4.81 19.28
C ALA A 42 9.41 -6.31 19.06
N THR A 43 10.00 -6.90 18.02
CA THR A 43 9.78 -8.28 17.58
C THR A 43 11.08 -8.95 17.18
N ASP A 44 11.16 -10.27 17.32
CA ASP A 44 12.31 -11.05 16.85
C ASP A 44 12.11 -11.56 15.42
N GLY A 45 13.16 -11.44 14.61
CA GLY A 45 13.21 -11.94 13.23
C GLY A 45 12.42 -11.08 12.22
N ALA A 46 12.45 -11.50 10.95
CA ALA A 46 11.73 -10.81 9.88
C ALA A 46 10.21 -11.04 9.96
N PRO A 47 9.37 -10.07 9.56
CA PRO A 47 7.93 -10.27 9.49
C PRO A 47 7.59 -11.32 8.42
N GLN A 48 6.56 -12.12 8.68
CA GLN A 48 6.05 -13.10 7.70
C GLN A 48 5.30 -12.43 6.54
N ARG A 49 4.69 -11.28 6.83
CA ARG A 49 3.86 -10.52 5.90
C ARG A 49 3.98 -9.06 6.24
N VAL A 50 4.09 -8.23 5.20
CA VAL A 50 4.03 -6.79 5.32
C VAL A 50 2.84 -6.28 4.53
N VAL A 51 1.99 -5.47 5.15
CA VAL A 51 0.86 -4.81 4.47
C VAL A 51 1.13 -3.32 4.46
N LEU A 52 1.31 -2.75 3.27
CA LEU A 52 1.47 -1.33 3.07
C LEU A 52 0.18 -0.74 2.53
N VAL A 53 -0.52 -0.01 3.38
CA VAL A 53 -1.68 0.80 3.02
C VAL A 53 -1.19 2.14 2.49
N HIS A 54 -1.68 2.53 1.32
CA HIS A 54 -1.42 3.84 0.72
C HIS A 54 -2.71 4.56 0.34
N PRO A 55 -2.69 5.89 0.15
CA PRO A 55 -3.86 6.60 -0.32
C PRO A 55 -4.25 6.16 -1.74
N ALA A 56 -5.54 5.99 -2.00
CA ALA A 56 -6.03 5.45 -3.26
C ALA A 56 -5.66 6.28 -4.51
N ASP A 57 -5.47 7.59 -4.34
CA ASP A 57 -5.10 8.54 -5.38
C ASP A 57 -3.59 8.80 -5.46
N LEU A 58 -2.77 8.05 -4.70
CA LEU A 58 -1.31 8.20 -4.72
C LEU A 58 -0.78 7.91 -6.14
N PRO A 59 -0.05 8.85 -6.77
CA PRO A 59 0.52 8.63 -8.09
C PRO A 59 1.47 7.44 -8.13
N VAL A 60 1.47 6.67 -9.22
CA VAL A 60 2.30 5.47 -9.38
C VAL A 60 3.79 5.76 -9.18
N SER A 61 4.29 6.92 -9.63
CA SER A 61 5.67 7.33 -9.42
C SER A 61 6.02 7.55 -7.95
N GLN A 62 5.08 8.10 -7.16
CA GLN A 62 5.25 8.26 -5.72
C GLN A 62 5.12 6.92 -5.00
N LEU A 63 4.18 6.06 -5.41
CA LEU A 63 4.07 4.70 -4.87
C LEU A 63 5.37 3.91 -5.10
N GLY A 64 5.98 4.02 -6.27
CA GLY A 64 7.28 3.41 -6.56
C GLY A 64 8.40 3.91 -5.63
N LYS A 65 8.40 5.20 -5.29
CA LYS A 65 9.31 5.77 -4.28
C LYS A 65 9.04 5.20 -2.88
N VAL A 66 7.78 5.13 -2.46
CA VAL A 66 7.37 4.59 -1.16
C VAL A 66 7.79 3.12 -1.01
N VAL A 67 7.61 2.31 -2.05
CA VAL A 67 8.09 0.91 -2.07
C VAL A 67 9.63 0.86 -2.04
N GLY A 68 10.32 1.74 -2.77
CA GLY A 68 11.78 1.85 -2.71
C GLY A 68 12.30 2.22 -1.31
N ASP A 69 11.66 3.17 -0.63
CA ASP A 69 11.99 3.57 0.74
C ASP A 69 11.76 2.42 1.74
N LEU A 70 10.76 1.58 1.51
CA LEU A 70 10.48 0.37 2.28
C LEU A 70 11.57 -0.69 2.06
N ALA A 71 12.03 -0.88 0.82
CA ALA A 71 13.14 -1.76 0.49
C ALA A 71 14.45 -1.31 1.15
N LEU A 72 14.73 -0.01 1.17
CA LEU A 72 15.88 0.56 1.88
C LEU A 72 15.78 0.39 3.40
N ALA A 73 14.57 0.28 3.95
CA ALA A 73 14.34 -0.05 5.36
C ALA A 73 14.51 -1.55 5.68
N GLY A 74 14.87 -2.38 4.69
CA GLY A 74 15.15 -3.80 4.89
C GLY A 74 13.94 -4.72 4.72
N VAL A 75 12.81 -4.22 4.21
CA VAL A 75 11.63 -5.02 3.88
C VAL A 75 11.70 -5.42 2.40
N THR A 76 11.69 -6.71 2.10
CA THR A 76 11.79 -7.23 0.73
C THR A 76 10.44 -7.26 0.01
N ASP A 77 10.43 -6.88 -1.27
CA ASP A 77 9.21 -6.76 -2.11
C ASP A 77 8.35 -8.01 -2.17
N ASP A 78 8.93 -9.21 -2.05
CA ASP A 78 8.20 -10.47 -2.18
C ASP A 78 7.17 -10.69 -1.03
N ASP A 79 7.31 -9.96 0.08
CA ASP A 79 6.45 -10.09 1.27
C ASP A 79 5.47 -8.89 1.46
N VAL A 80 5.49 -7.92 0.54
CA VAL A 80 4.71 -6.68 0.64
C VAL A 80 3.40 -6.78 -0.12
N GLN A 81 2.29 -6.78 0.61
CA GLN A 81 0.95 -6.59 0.08
C GLN A 81 0.60 -5.10 0.07
N LEU A 82 0.29 -4.57 -1.12
CA LEU A 82 -0.21 -3.20 -1.28
C LEU A 82 -1.73 -3.20 -1.19
N LEU A 83 -2.28 -2.31 -0.37
CA LEU A 83 -3.72 -2.06 -0.27
C LEU A 83 -3.98 -0.55 -0.30
N THR A 84 -5.12 -0.14 -0.86
CA THR A 84 -5.56 1.25 -0.68
C THR A 84 -6.28 1.42 0.65
N ASP A 85 -6.24 2.62 1.22
CA ASP A 85 -6.99 2.97 2.42
C ASP A 85 -8.49 2.66 2.29
N VAL A 86 -9.11 3.09 1.20
CA VAL A 86 -10.53 2.81 0.92
C VAL A 86 -10.84 1.33 0.70
N GLU A 87 -9.91 0.55 0.16
CA GLU A 87 -10.08 -0.88 0.00
C GLU A 87 -10.05 -1.62 1.34
N VAL A 88 -9.17 -1.22 2.25
CA VAL A 88 -9.14 -1.77 3.61
C VAL A 88 -10.47 -1.50 4.31
N LEU A 89 -10.95 -0.26 4.27
CA LEU A 89 -12.23 0.12 4.87
C LEU A 89 -13.42 -0.59 4.22
N HIS A 90 -13.40 -0.77 2.89
CA HIS A 90 -14.45 -1.48 2.17
C HIS A 90 -14.51 -2.95 2.59
N ARG A 91 -13.35 -3.63 2.63
CA ARG A 91 -13.27 -5.05 3.02
C ARG A 91 -13.71 -5.28 4.47
N LEU A 92 -13.52 -4.30 5.35
CA LEU A 92 -13.91 -4.40 6.76
C LEU A 92 -15.38 -4.10 7.01
N THR A 93 -15.94 -3.13 6.29
CA THR A 93 -17.33 -2.70 6.49
C THR A 93 -18.32 -3.45 5.61
N GLY A 94 -17.86 -4.05 4.51
CA GLY A 94 -18.73 -4.63 3.47
C GLY A 94 -19.57 -3.59 2.73
N HIS A 95 -19.39 -2.31 3.03
CA HIS A 95 -20.18 -1.20 2.52
C HIS A 95 -19.40 -0.41 1.47
N ARG A 96 -20.11 0.39 0.68
CA ARG A 96 -19.50 1.44 -0.11
C ARG A 96 -18.81 2.43 0.83
N VAL A 97 -17.57 2.83 0.52
CA VAL A 97 -16.81 3.75 1.37
C VAL A 97 -16.70 5.11 0.70
N LEU A 98 -16.95 6.16 1.48
CA LEU A 98 -16.67 7.56 1.17
C LEU A 98 -15.59 8.04 2.13
N LEU A 99 -14.32 7.99 1.73
CA LEU A 99 -13.20 8.45 2.54
C LEU A 99 -12.90 9.91 2.22
N ILE A 100 -12.97 10.75 3.24
CA ILE A 100 -12.61 12.16 3.20
C ILE A 100 -11.19 12.28 3.74
N ASP A 101 -10.28 12.79 2.93
CA ASP A 101 -8.92 13.11 3.32
C ASP A 101 -8.82 14.62 3.60
N ALA A 102 -8.83 14.97 4.89
CA ALA A 102 -8.83 16.36 5.35
C ALA A 102 -7.54 17.10 5.01
N ASP A 103 -6.42 16.39 4.90
CA ASP A 103 -5.12 17.00 4.58
C ASP A 103 -5.06 17.45 3.12
N ARG A 104 -5.77 16.71 2.24
CA ARG A 104 -5.70 16.90 0.78
C ARG A 104 -6.94 17.52 0.16
N ASP A 105 -7.98 17.80 0.94
CA ASP A 105 -9.28 18.31 0.46
C ASP A 105 -9.92 17.35 -0.58
N LEU A 106 -9.85 16.04 -0.31
CA LEU A 106 -10.29 14.99 -1.23
C LEU A 106 -11.41 14.12 -0.66
N LEU A 107 -12.27 13.66 -1.56
CA LEU A 107 -13.26 12.61 -1.36
C LEU A 107 -12.91 11.43 -2.27
N THR A 108 -12.55 10.30 -1.69
CA THR A 108 -12.32 9.03 -2.39
C THR A 108 -13.51 8.10 -2.18
N VAL A 109 -14.08 7.65 -3.29
CA VAL A 109 -15.20 6.71 -3.29
C VAL A 109 -14.70 5.31 -3.64
N HIS A 110 -15.10 4.30 -2.88
CA HIS A 110 -14.87 2.90 -3.23
C HIS A 110 -16.16 2.07 -3.23
N PRO A 111 -16.49 1.39 -4.33
CA PRO A 111 -15.84 1.47 -5.64
C PRO A 111 -16.06 2.84 -6.29
N GLY A 112 -15.04 3.40 -6.96
CA GLY A 112 -15.13 4.71 -7.58
C GLY A 112 -13.79 5.41 -7.78
N ARG A 113 -13.86 6.73 -7.98
CA ARG A 113 -12.71 7.62 -8.18
C ARG A 113 -12.61 8.63 -7.05
N SER A 114 -11.44 9.22 -6.90
CA SER A 114 -11.23 10.39 -6.07
C SER A 114 -11.70 11.66 -6.80
N GLU A 115 -12.29 12.58 -6.04
CA GLU A 115 -12.67 13.91 -6.46
C GLU A 115 -12.42 14.91 -5.33
N ARG A 116 -12.52 16.21 -5.61
CA ARG A 116 -12.40 17.23 -4.58
C ARG A 116 -13.53 17.07 -3.56
N PHE A 117 -13.25 17.30 -2.29
CA PHE A 117 -14.28 17.26 -1.26
C PHE A 117 -15.39 18.31 -1.52
N ASP A 118 -16.63 17.85 -1.42
CA ASP A 118 -17.84 18.66 -1.46
C ASP A 118 -18.90 17.99 -0.58
N ALA A 119 -19.45 18.73 0.38
CA ALA A 119 -20.41 18.21 1.35
C ALA A 119 -21.74 17.82 0.68
N ASP A 120 -22.21 18.61 -0.29
CA ASP A 120 -23.43 18.32 -1.04
C ASP A 120 -23.27 17.03 -1.86
N ARG A 121 -22.05 16.82 -2.37
CA ARG A 121 -21.69 15.60 -3.06
C ARG A 121 -21.71 14.38 -2.12
N VAL A 122 -21.17 14.49 -0.91
CA VAL A 122 -21.24 13.41 0.10
C VAL A 122 -22.70 13.09 0.41
N ALA A 123 -23.52 14.09 0.70
CA ALA A 123 -24.94 13.92 1.00
C ALA A 123 -25.67 13.22 -0.16
N ALA A 124 -25.43 13.64 -1.41
CA ALA A 124 -26.01 13.01 -2.59
C ALA A 124 -25.55 11.56 -2.78
N LEU A 125 -24.31 11.22 -2.43
CA LEU A 125 -23.80 9.86 -2.52
C LEU A 125 -24.34 8.94 -1.44
N VAL A 126 -24.50 9.45 -0.20
CA VAL A 126 -25.13 8.73 0.91
C VAL A 126 -26.61 8.50 0.62
N ALA A 127 -27.33 9.51 0.11
CA ALA A 127 -28.76 9.41 -0.19
C ALA A 127 -29.12 8.30 -1.21
N LYS A 128 -28.18 7.93 -2.08
CA LYS A 128 -28.38 6.80 -3.02
C LYS A 128 -28.43 5.44 -2.33
N HIS A 129 -27.63 5.27 -1.28
CA HIS A 129 -27.45 4.00 -0.57
C HIS A 129 -27.27 4.26 0.94
N PRO A 130 -28.29 4.75 1.65
CA PRO A 130 -28.14 5.31 2.99
C PRO A 130 -27.70 4.29 4.05
N TRP A 131 -28.02 3.01 3.85
CA TRP A 131 -27.70 1.92 4.78
C TRP A 131 -26.47 1.09 4.37
N GLU A 132 -25.94 1.35 3.17
CA GLU A 132 -24.82 0.58 2.59
C GLU A 132 -23.62 1.49 2.30
N THR A 133 -23.58 2.68 2.90
CA THR A 133 -22.51 3.66 2.73
C THR A 133 -21.88 4.00 4.08
N THR A 134 -20.57 3.80 4.17
CA THR A 134 -19.73 4.24 5.28
C THR A 134 -19.04 5.53 4.90
N VAL A 135 -19.24 6.60 5.69
CA VAL A 135 -18.45 7.82 5.59
C VAL A 135 -17.27 7.71 6.56
N ALA A 136 -16.06 7.91 6.05
CA ALA A 136 -14.83 7.87 6.83
C ALA A 136 -14.07 9.20 6.67
N LEU A 137 -13.37 9.62 7.72
CA LEU A 137 -12.60 10.85 7.75
C LEU A 137 -11.19 10.56 8.26
N THR A 138 -10.18 10.92 7.47
CA THR A 138 -8.76 10.82 7.84
C THR A 138 -8.07 12.18 7.68
N GLY A 139 -6.83 12.28 8.17
CA GLY A 139 -6.02 13.48 8.18
C GLY A 139 -5.65 13.94 9.59
N HIS A 140 -4.89 15.02 9.69
CA HIS A 140 -4.43 15.54 10.97
C HIS A 140 -5.58 16.08 11.84
N PRO A 141 -5.53 15.95 13.18
CA PRO A 141 -6.53 16.50 14.09
C PRO A 141 -6.95 17.94 13.76
N GLU A 142 -5.98 18.83 13.53
CA GLU A 142 -6.19 20.24 13.24
C GLU A 142 -6.92 20.52 11.92
N ASN A 143 -6.81 19.62 10.94
CA ASN A 143 -7.44 19.78 9.63
C ASN A 143 -8.84 19.17 9.59
N ARG A 144 -9.12 18.19 10.46
CA ARG A 144 -10.35 17.39 10.42
C ARG A 144 -11.60 18.14 10.85
N ASP A 145 -11.50 19.11 11.75
CA ASP A 145 -12.65 19.76 12.40
C ASP A 145 -13.68 20.29 11.38
N ARG A 146 -13.22 21.00 10.34
CA ARG A 146 -14.10 21.53 9.29
C ARG A 146 -14.87 20.42 8.58
N TYR A 147 -14.20 19.33 8.22
CA TYR A 147 -14.82 18.23 7.49
C TYR A 147 -15.74 17.42 8.40
N HIS A 148 -15.34 17.20 9.64
CA HIS A 148 -16.18 16.54 10.65
C HIS A 148 -17.50 17.28 10.85
N VAL A 149 -17.48 18.61 10.93
CA VAL A 149 -18.70 19.42 10.99
C VAL A 149 -19.51 19.29 9.70
N ALA A 150 -18.86 19.35 8.53
CA ALA A 150 -19.53 19.31 7.23
C ALA A 150 -20.26 17.98 6.95
N VAL A 151 -19.80 16.86 7.52
CA VAL A 151 -20.43 15.54 7.34
C VAL A 151 -20.97 14.94 8.64
N ARG A 152 -21.14 15.76 9.67
CA ARG A 152 -21.57 15.33 11.01
C ARG A 152 -22.83 14.47 10.99
N ASP A 153 -23.79 14.85 10.15
CA ASP A 153 -25.10 14.18 10.05
C ASP A 153 -24.99 12.75 9.48
N HIS A 154 -23.83 12.38 8.95
CA HIS A 154 -23.55 11.04 8.41
C HIS A 154 -22.71 10.17 9.37
N GLY A 155 -22.40 10.66 10.58
CA GLY A 155 -21.65 9.91 11.60
C GLY A 155 -20.29 9.40 11.09
N PRO A 156 -19.38 10.29 10.68
CA PRO A 156 -18.14 9.88 10.03
C PRO A 156 -17.27 9.05 10.97
N MET A 157 -16.78 7.91 10.48
CA MET A 157 -15.78 7.10 11.17
C MET A 157 -14.42 7.80 11.08
N ILE A 158 -13.82 8.12 12.23
CA ILE A 158 -12.47 8.71 12.27
C ILE A 158 -11.42 7.62 12.08
N VAL A 159 -10.58 7.78 11.05
CA VAL A 159 -9.57 6.80 10.66
C VAL A 159 -8.18 7.36 10.91
N GLU A 160 -7.61 6.95 12.04
CA GLU A 160 -6.21 7.20 12.38
C GLU A 160 -5.29 6.26 11.60
N ARG A 161 -4.12 6.75 11.15
CA ARG A 161 -3.19 5.96 10.31
C ARG A 161 -2.71 4.68 11.00
N ALA A 162 -2.35 4.76 12.29
CA ALA A 162 -1.92 3.57 13.05
C ALA A 162 -3.06 2.54 13.18
N ALA A 163 -4.30 3.00 13.39
CA ALA A 163 -5.47 2.13 13.43
C ALA A 163 -5.73 1.50 12.06
N LEU A 164 -5.59 2.26 10.98
CA LEU A 164 -5.72 1.75 9.61
C LEU A 164 -4.66 0.68 9.29
N ALA A 165 -3.43 0.87 9.74
CA ALA A 165 -2.36 -0.12 9.63
C ALA A 165 -2.72 -1.43 10.37
N ALA A 166 -3.27 -1.34 11.58
CA ALA A 166 -3.74 -2.49 12.33
C ALA A 166 -4.92 -3.21 11.67
N LEU A 167 -5.88 -2.43 11.16
CA LEU A 167 -7.04 -2.94 10.45
C LEU A 167 -6.65 -3.67 9.15
N ALA A 168 -5.61 -3.20 8.46
CA ALA A 168 -5.09 -3.83 7.25
C ALA A 168 -4.50 -5.23 7.51
N LEU A 169 -3.95 -5.48 8.70
CA LEU A 169 -3.46 -6.82 9.08
C LEU A 169 -4.59 -7.84 9.19
N GLN A 170 -5.82 -7.40 9.49
CA GLN A 170 -7.00 -8.28 9.58
C GLN A 170 -7.57 -8.65 8.21
N VAL A 171 -7.21 -7.90 7.16
CA VAL A 171 -7.61 -8.22 5.79
C VAL A 171 -6.85 -9.47 5.36
N PRO A 172 -7.51 -10.56 4.91
CA PRO A 172 -6.80 -11.74 4.45
C PRO A 172 -5.85 -11.43 3.29
N ALA A 173 -4.69 -12.12 3.27
CA ALA A 173 -3.78 -12.04 2.15
C ALA A 173 -4.52 -12.47 0.88
N THR A 174 -4.68 -11.54 -0.07
CA THR A 174 -5.19 -11.91 -1.39
C THR A 174 -4.06 -12.58 -2.15
N THR A 175 -4.18 -13.88 -2.42
CA THR A 175 -3.27 -14.67 -3.26
C THR A 175 -3.23 -14.23 -4.73
N ALA A 176 -3.85 -13.10 -5.08
CA ALA A 176 -3.85 -12.53 -6.42
C ALA A 176 -2.69 -11.56 -6.60
N LEU A 177 -1.57 -12.12 -7.06
CA LEU A 177 -0.52 -11.50 -7.85
C LEU A 177 -0.90 -10.12 -8.44
N SER A 178 -0.42 -9.04 -7.82
CA SER A 178 0.01 -7.87 -8.60
C SER A 178 1.44 -8.14 -9.04
N SER A 179 1.61 -9.12 -9.92
CA SER A 179 2.84 -9.22 -10.69
C SER A 179 2.82 -8.06 -11.67
N THR A 180 3.49 -6.96 -11.33
CA THR A 180 4.09 -6.15 -12.38
C THR A 180 4.93 -7.11 -13.24
N PRO A 181 4.86 -7.04 -14.57
CA PRO A 181 5.74 -7.85 -15.39
C PRO A 181 7.17 -7.46 -15.03
N ARG A 182 7.86 -8.37 -14.33
CA ARG A 182 9.28 -8.24 -13.97
C ARG A 182 10.07 -8.01 -15.26
N THR A 183 10.45 -6.77 -15.54
CA THR A 183 11.64 -6.45 -16.33
C THR A 183 12.93 -6.57 -15.50
N ALA A 184 12.86 -7.10 -14.28
CA ALA A 184 14.02 -7.46 -13.46
C ALA A 184 14.64 -8.84 -13.82
N GLY A 185 14.23 -9.46 -14.93
CA GLY A 185 14.79 -10.71 -15.44
C GLY A 185 15.96 -10.55 -16.43
N ALA A 186 16.32 -9.33 -16.84
CA ALA A 186 17.29 -9.11 -17.93
C ALA A 186 18.77 -9.15 -17.53
N LEU A 187 19.12 -9.31 -16.25
CA LEU A 187 20.51 -9.41 -15.80
C LEU A 187 20.77 -10.52 -14.76
N ARG A 188 19.99 -11.60 -14.76
CA ARG A 188 20.49 -12.86 -14.19
C ARG A 188 21.47 -13.46 -15.20
N ARG A 189 22.76 -13.46 -14.83
CA ARG A 189 23.80 -14.24 -15.51
C ARG A 189 23.26 -15.63 -15.82
N ARG A 190 22.94 -15.88 -17.09
CA ARG A 190 22.75 -17.24 -17.60
C ARG A 190 24.07 -17.97 -17.35
N PRO A 191 24.10 -19.16 -16.73
CA PRO A 191 25.23 -20.04 -16.93
C PRO A 191 25.31 -20.26 -18.44
N VAL A 192 26.44 -19.90 -19.04
CA VAL A 192 26.66 -20.09 -20.47
C VAL A 192 26.52 -21.58 -20.73
N ALA A 193 25.43 -21.97 -21.39
CA ALA A 193 25.22 -23.36 -21.77
C ALA A 193 26.41 -23.76 -22.66
N PRO A 194 27.06 -24.92 -22.42
CA PRO A 194 28.31 -25.31 -23.10
C PRO A 194 28.17 -25.39 -24.63
N TRP A 195 26.95 -25.51 -25.14
CA TRP A 195 26.63 -25.48 -26.57
C TRP A 195 26.87 -24.12 -27.24
N VAL A 196 26.74 -23.01 -26.50
CA VAL A 196 26.96 -21.65 -27.05
C VAL A 196 28.44 -21.39 -27.29
N LEU A 197 29.33 -21.94 -26.47
CA LEU A 197 30.78 -21.83 -26.67
C LEU A 197 31.28 -22.70 -27.84
N ALA A 198 30.59 -23.81 -28.13
CA ALA A 198 30.92 -24.67 -29.28
C ALA A 198 30.50 -24.06 -30.63
N ALA A 199 29.50 -23.18 -30.65
CA ALA A 199 28.99 -22.57 -31.89
C ALA A 199 29.89 -21.44 -32.43
N ILE A 200 30.63 -20.74 -31.57
CA ILE A 200 31.47 -19.60 -31.95
C ILE A 200 32.59 -19.97 -32.94
N PRO A 201 33.40 -21.03 -32.73
CA PRO A 201 34.44 -21.40 -33.69
C PRO A 201 33.88 -21.91 -35.03
N VAL A 202 32.69 -22.54 -35.02
CA VAL A 202 32.03 -23.05 -36.23
C VAL A 202 31.55 -21.89 -37.10
N ILE A 203 30.94 -20.86 -36.51
CA ILE A 203 30.50 -19.66 -37.24
C ILE A 203 31.69 -18.89 -37.81
N ALA A 204 32.79 -18.77 -37.05
CA ALA A 204 34.02 -18.14 -37.53
C ALA A 204 34.64 -18.90 -38.71
N LEU A 205 34.64 -20.24 -38.69
CA LEU A 205 35.14 -21.07 -39.79
C LEU A 205 34.27 -20.94 -41.05
N ILE A 206 32.95 -20.92 -40.90
CA ILE A 206 32.01 -20.76 -42.03
C ILE A 206 32.19 -19.38 -42.68
N LEU A 207 32.34 -18.32 -41.87
CA LEU A 207 32.60 -16.98 -42.38
C LEU A 207 33.95 -16.86 -43.09
N LEU A 208 34.99 -17.54 -42.59
CA LEU A 208 36.30 -17.56 -43.24
C LEU A 208 36.26 -18.27 -44.60
N ILE A 209 35.50 -19.36 -44.72
CA ILE A 209 35.31 -20.08 -45.99
C ILE A 209 34.50 -19.25 -46.99
N LEU A 210 33.55 -18.44 -46.52
CA LEU A 210 32.76 -17.53 -47.37
C LEU A 210 33.54 -16.28 -47.85
N LEU A 211 34.65 -15.94 -47.19
CA LEU A 211 35.50 -14.79 -47.52
C LEU A 211 36.73 -15.16 -48.35
N LEU A 212 36.91 -16.45 -48.67
CA LEU A 212 37.95 -17.02 -49.55
C LEU A 212 37.35 -17.38 -50.91
#